data_AF-A0AAW7MKU4-F1
#
_entry.id   AF-A0AAW7MKU4-F1
#
_cell.length_a   1.000
_cell.length_b   1.000
_cell.length_c   1.000
_cell.angle_alpha   90.00
_cell.angle_beta   90.00
_cell.angle_gamma   90.00
#
_symmetry.space_group_name_H-M   'P 1'
#
loop_
_entity.id
_entity.type
_entity.pdbx_description
1 polymer ?
#
loop_
_entity_poly.entity_id
_entity_poly.type
_entity_poly.pdbx_seq_one_letter_code
_entity_poly.pdbx_strand_id
1 'polypeptide(L)'
;MKPFGNGRRRLFACAIVGAVSVYAPAALAQPPQYKNDAELMGAAIASPEGVGEVLARLVQKCGLYGAATRTHGNAALRAWQTRHRDYLAEGRRVRAELQSTYTDPEARARFDDLLRNQLPMLVERQFVVYSRSIDDQPTESAKADLCDGYFSAVDDRQFDLKVNDPALAAFFDRRIAARAAPVSADDAGEGSPPSGGEDGAASAPPAPAAPAK
;
A
#
# COMPACT_ATOMS: atom_id res chain seq x y z
N MET A 1 -58.77 -54.45 -36.32
CA MET A 1 -57.58 -55.15 -35.80
C MET A 1 -56.93 -54.27 -34.72
N LYS A 2 -56.79 -54.76 -33.49
CA LYS A 2 -55.85 -54.26 -32.45
C LYS A 2 -54.75 -55.34 -32.33
N PRO A 3 -53.47 -54.99 -32.12
CA PRO A 3 -52.98 -54.76 -30.75
C PRO A 3 -51.86 -53.70 -30.57
N PHE A 4 -51.76 -53.18 -29.33
CA PHE A 4 -50.59 -52.80 -28.48
C PHE A 4 -49.35 -52.07 -29.07
N GLY A 5 -48.69 -51.11 -28.39
CA GLY A 5 -48.66 -50.88 -26.95
C GLY A 5 -47.86 -49.63 -26.49
N ASN A 6 -47.92 -49.43 -25.18
CA ASN A 6 -47.31 -48.36 -24.39
C ASN A 6 -45.77 -48.41 -24.37
N GLY A 7 -45.14 -47.23 -24.41
CA GLY A 7 -43.71 -47.05 -24.13
C GLY A 7 -43.42 -45.66 -23.58
N ARG A 8 -43.47 -45.52 -22.25
CA ARG A 8 -43.12 -44.32 -21.47
C ARG A 8 -41.61 -44.37 -21.16
N ARG A 9 -40.88 -43.25 -21.32
CA ARG A 9 -39.52 -42.87 -20.81
C ARG A 9 -38.73 -42.19 -21.96
N ARG A 10 -37.98 -41.10 -21.81
CA ARG A 10 -37.56 -40.24 -20.70
C ARG A 10 -37.19 -38.90 -21.34
N LEU A 11 -37.63 -37.79 -20.74
CA LEU A 11 -37.10 -36.46 -20.99
C LEU A 11 -35.61 -36.44 -20.58
N PHE A 12 -34.72 -36.16 -21.51
CA PHE A 12 -33.38 -35.65 -21.21
C PHE A 12 -33.28 -34.25 -21.80
N ALA A 13 -33.84 -33.28 -21.06
CA ALA A 13 -33.43 -31.90 -21.22
C ALA A 13 -31.99 -31.81 -20.69
N CYS A 14 -31.02 -31.72 -21.61
CA CYS A 14 -29.66 -31.34 -21.27
C CYS A 14 -29.68 -29.88 -20.82
N ALA A 15 -29.89 -29.67 -19.52
CA ALA A 15 -29.59 -28.42 -18.86
C ALA A 15 -28.07 -28.29 -18.80
N ILE A 16 -27.47 -27.68 -19.83
CA ILE A 16 -26.13 -27.13 -19.71
C ILE A 16 -26.28 -25.85 -18.88
N VAL A 17 -26.27 -26.01 -17.56
CA VAL A 17 -26.00 -24.89 -16.64
C VAL A 17 -24.49 -24.65 -16.76
N GLY A 18 -24.11 -23.96 -17.82
CA GLY A 18 -22.78 -23.36 -17.92
C GLY A 18 -22.74 -22.23 -16.90
N ALA A 19 -22.12 -22.50 -15.74
CA ALA A 19 -21.61 -21.44 -14.89
C ALA A 19 -20.52 -20.72 -15.70
N VAL A 20 -20.93 -19.72 -16.47
CA VAL A 20 -20.01 -18.73 -17.01
C VAL A 20 -19.63 -17.88 -15.82
N SER A 21 -18.66 -18.35 -15.05
CA SER A 21 -17.90 -17.50 -14.14
C SER A 21 -17.22 -16.47 -15.02
N VAL A 22 -17.86 -15.31 -15.16
CA VAL A 22 -17.26 -14.13 -15.74
C VAL A 22 -16.20 -13.68 -14.73
N TYR A 23 -15.03 -14.32 -14.76
CA TYR A 23 -13.82 -13.72 -14.24
C TYR A 23 -13.61 -12.49 -15.11
N ALA A 24 -14.15 -11.35 -14.69
CA ALA A 24 -13.69 -10.08 -15.19
C ALA A 24 -12.19 -10.08 -14.89
N PRO A 25 -11.31 -10.10 -15.91
CA PRO A 25 -9.90 -9.87 -15.63
C PRO A 25 -9.88 -8.50 -14.97
N ALA A 26 -9.38 -8.44 -13.73
CA ALA A 26 -8.97 -7.18 -13.16
C ALA A 26 -8.01 -6.57 -14.19
N ALA A 27 -8.47 -5.56 -14.92
CA ALA A 27 -7.63 -4.84 -15.84
C ALA A 27 -6.49 -4.30 -14.96
N LEU A 28 -5.32 -4.93 -15.06
CA LEU A 28 -4.15 -4.50 -14.34
C LEU A 28 -3.85 -3.12 -14.88
N ALA A 29 -4.25 -2.10 -14.12
CA ALA A 29 -3.90 -0.72 -14.40
C ALA A 29 -2.39 -0.69 -14.63
N GLN A 30 -1.95 0.04 -15.65
CA GLN A 30 -0.53 0.21 -15.90
C GLN A 30 0.15 0.65 -14.59
N PRO A 31 1.27 0.03 -14.19
CA PRO A 31 1.94 0.40 -12.95
C PRO A 31 2.25 1.91 -12.95
N PRO A 32 2.16 2.59 -11.79
CA PRO A 32 2.53 3.99 -11.68
C PRO A 32 3.93 4.25 -12.24
N GLN A 33 4.09 5.40 -12.90
CA GLN A 33 5.36 5.86 -13.43
C GLN A 33 5.85 7.04 -12.60
N TYR A 34 7.10 6.98 -12.14
CA TYR A 34 7.73 8.00 -11.32
C TYR A 34 8.91 8.61 -12.07
N LYS A 35 8.99 9.94 -12.06
CA LYS A 35 10.04 10.70 -12.74
C LYS A 35 11.28 10.90 -11.88
N ASN A 36 11.15 10.84 -10.56
CA ASN A 36 12.21 11.10 -9.61
C ASN A 36 11.91 10.52 -8.22
N ASP A 37 12.92 10.56 -7.35
CA ASP A 37 12.82 10.06 -5.98
C ASP A 37 11.82 10.85 -5.12
N ALA A 38 11.55 12.13 -5.41
CA ALA A 38 10.56 12.89 -4.65
C ALA A 38 9.12 12.38 -4.92
N GLU A 39 8.81 11.99 -6.16
CA GLU A 39 7.54 11.34 -6.49
C GLU A 39 7.43 9.96 -5.82
N LEU A 40 8.53 9.20 -5.75
CA LEU A 40 8.59 7.93 -5.01
C LEU A 40 8.41 8.12 -3.50
N MET A 41 9.00 9.17 -2.91
CA MET A 41 8.80 9.53 -1.51
C MET A 41 7.33 9.90 -1.23
N GLY A 42 6.70 10.66 -2.14
CA GLY A 42 5.27 10.96 -2.07
C GLY A 42 4.38 9.72 -2.16
N ALA A 43 4.76 8.75 -3.00
CA ALA A 43 4.06 7.47 -3.07
C ALA A 43 4.30 6.61 -1.83
N ALA A 44 5.53 6.59 -1.29
CA ALA A 44 5.92 5.81 -0.12
C ALA A 44 5.19 6.21 1.17
N ILE A 45 4.77 7.48 1.32
CA ILE A 45 3.94 7.89 2.46
C ILE A 45 2.48 7.46 2.34
N ALA A 46 2.04 7.01 1.15
CA ALA A 46 0.67 6.60 0.89
C ALA A 46 0.53 5.08 0.72
N SER A 47 1.38 4.46 -0.09
CA SER A 47 1.45 3.02 -0.36
C SER A 47 2.71 2.49 0.33
N PRO A 48 2.64 1.54 1.29
CA PRO A 48 1.70 0.41 1.34
C PRO A 48 0.52 0.54 2.34
N GLU A 49 0.53 1.54 3.22
CA GLU A 49 -0.50 1.63 4.28
C GLU A 49 -1.92 1.79 3.72
N GLY A 50 -2.10 2.62 2.69
CA GLY A 50 -3.40 2.81 2.05
C GLY A 50 -3.97 1.51 1.44
N VAL A 51 -3.12 0.66 0.85
CA VAL A 51 -3.55 -0.66 0.36
C VAL A 51 -4.01 -1.54 1.52
N GLY A 52 -3.25 -1.54 2.63
CA GLY A 52 -3.62 -2.28 3.84
C GLY A 52 -4.97 -1.84 4.42
N GLU A 53 -5.26 -0.54 4.40
CA GLU A 53 -6.55 0.01 4.84
C GLU A 53 -7.71 -0.39 3.92
N VAL A 54 -7.52 -0.34 2.59
CA VAL A 54 -8.52 -0.82 1.63
C VAL A 54 -8.84 -2.30 1.88
N LEU A 55 -7.82 -3.13 2.06
CA LEU A 55 -7.98 -4.55 2.35
C LEU A 55 -8.71 -4.78 3.70
N ALA A 56 -8.36 -4.03 4.74
CA ALA A 56 -9.04 -4.12 6.03
C ALA A 56 -10.53 -3.78 5.94
N ARG A 57 -10.88 -2.73 5.16
CA ARG A 57 -12.28 -2.35 4.93
C ARG A 57 -13.02 -3.38 4.07
N LEU A 58 -12.34 -3.99 3.10
CA LEU A 58 -12.90 -5.10 2.33
C LEU A 58 -13.24 -6.28 3.25
N VAL A 59 -12.35 -6.67 4.16
CA VAL A 59 -12.63 -7.72 5.15
C VAL A 59 -13.86 -7.38 6.00
N GLN A 60 -13.99 -6.14 6.46
CA GLN A 60 -15.15 -5.72 7.24
C GLN A 60 -16.46 -5.82 6.45
N LYS A 61 -16.48 -5.29 5.22
CA LYS A 61 -17.67 -5.31 4.36
C LYS A 61 -18.04 -6.75 3.95
N CYS A 62 -17.08 -7.48 3.40
CA CYS A 62 -17.29 -8.85 2.91
C CYS A 62 -17.62 -9.83 4.04
N GLY A 63 -17.12 -9.57 5.25
CA GLY A 63 -17.44 -10.37 6.42
C GLY A 63 -18.93 -10.37 6.79
N LEU A 64 -19.76 -9.51 6.19
CA LEU A 64 -21.21 -9.53 6.37
C LEU A 64 -21.91 -10.66 5.62
N TYR A 65 -21.29 -11.22 4.57
CA TYR A 65 -21.93 -12.21 3.68
C TYR A 65 -21.62 -13.67 4.02
N GLY A 66 -20.87 -13.93 5.11
CA GLY A 66 -20.65 -15.30 5.58
C GLY A 66 -19.44 -15.45 6.50
N ALA A 67 -19.50 -16.46 7.38
CA ALA A 67 -18.39 -16.79 8.29
C ALA A 67 -17.14 -17.32 7.55
N ALA A 68 -17.34 -18.05 6.45
CA ALA A 68 -16.27 -18.55 5.59
C ALA A 68 -15.52 -17.38 4.94
N THR A 69 -16.22 -16.50 4.22
CA THR A 69 -15.68 -15.28 3.60
C THR A 69 -14.96 -14.39 4.62
N ARG A 70 -15.53 -14.20 5.81
CA ARG A 70 -14.86 -13.45 6.90
C ARG A 70 -13.55 -14.10 7.31
N THR A 71 -13.53 -15.43 7.47
CA THR A 71 -12.33 -16.18 7.86
C THR A 71 -11.26 -16.07 6.78
N HIS A 72 -11.62 -16.26 5.52
CA HIS A 72 -10.71 -16.14 4.38
C HIS A 72 -10.12 -14.73 4.30
N GLY A 73 -10.96 -13.68 4.33
CA GLY A 73 -10.50 -12.31 4.29
C GLY A 73 -9.53 -11.94 5.42
N ASN A 74 -9.80 -12.36 6.65
CA ASN A 74 -8.88 -12.13 7.78
C ASN A 74 -7.55 -12.90 7.63
N ALA A 75 -7.57 -14.09 7.03
CA ALA A 75 -6.36 -14.85 6.74
C ALA A 75 -5.53 -14.15 5.64
N ALA A 76 -6.17 -13.77 4.53
CA ALA A 76 -5.55 -13.08 3.41
C ALA A 76 -4.93 -11.74 3.85
N LEU A 77 -5.66 -10.92 4.62
CA LEU A 77 -5.14 -9.66 5.15
C LEU A 77 -3.89 -9.86 6.03
N ARG A 78 -3.92 -10.82 6.97
CA ARG A 78 -2.76 -11.10 7.83
C ARG A 78 -1.57 -11.61 7.03
N ALA A 79 -1.82 -12.46 6.04
CA ALA A 79 -0.77 -12.94 5.14
C ALA A 79 -0.15 -11.78 4.35
N TRP A 80 -0.97 -10.88 3.81
CA TRP A 80 -0.49 -9.69 3.10
C TRP A 80 0.32 -8.76 4.01
N GLN A 81 -0.17 -8.47 5.22
CA GLN A 81 0.52 -7.65 6.21
C GLN A 81 1.89 -8.24 6.59
N THR A 82 1.97 -9.57 6.72
CA THR A 82 3.22 -10.27 7.01
C THR A 82 4.24 -10.08 5.89
N ARG A 83 3.83 -10.20 4.63
CA ARG A 83 4.71 -9.97 3.47
C ARG A 83 5.14 -8.51 3.32
N HIS A 84 4.28 -7.57 3.72
CA HIS A 84 4.52 -6.13 3.61
C HIS A 84 5.09 -5.51 4.87
N ARG A 85 5.42 -6.30 5.90
CA ARG A 85 5.84 -5.79 7.21
C ARG A 85 6.97 -4.76 7.09
N ASP A 86 7.98 -5.07 6.29
CA ASP A 86 9.16 -4.22 6.16
C ASP A 86 8.86 -2.97 5.32
N TYR A 87 8.03 -3.08 4.28
CA TYR A 87 7.54 -1.92 3.51
C TYR A 87 6.65 -1.00 4.34
N LEU A 88 5.76 -1.54 5.17
CA LEU A 88 4.94 -0.77 6.11
C LEU A 88 5.82 -0.03 7.11
N ALA A 89 6.87 -0.68 7.62
CA ALA A 89 7.81 -0.04 8.53
C ALA A 89 8.62 1.07 7.84
N GLU A 90 9.14 0.84 6.63
CA GLU A 90 9.89 1.86 5.90
C GLU A 90 8.99 3.02 5.44
N GLY A 91 7.73 2.77 5.05
CA GLY A 91 6.76 3.82 4.73
C GLY A 91 6.53 4.79 5.91
N ARG A 92 6.40 4.26 7.14
CA ARG A 92 6.34 5.10 8.36
C ARG A 92 7.62 5.90 8.58
N ARG A 93 8.78 5.32 8.28
CA ARG A 93 10.06 6.04 8.39
C ARG A 93 10.15 7.16 7.36
N VAL A 94 9.77 6.91 6.10
CA VAL A 94 9.69 7.94 5.05
C VAL A 94 8.75 9.07 5.47
N ARG A 95 7.60 8.74 6.05
CA ARG A 95 6.67 9.76 6.57
C ARG A 95 7.31 10.60 7.67
N ALA A 96 7.97 9.98 8.64
CA ALA A 96 8.66 10.68 9.71
C ALA A 96 9.82 11.55 9.19
N GLU A 97 10.58 11.03 8.23
CA GLU A 97 11.66 11.74 7.53
C GLU A 97 11.10 12.99 6.85
N LEU A 98 10.09 12.86 5.99
CA LEU A 98 9.44 14.00 5.33
C LEU A 98 8.86 14.99 6.34
N GLN A 99 8.16 14.51 7.37
CA GLN A 99 7.67 15.35 8.45
C GLN A 99 8.81 16.23 8.98
N SER A 100 9.96 15.62 9.33
CA SER A 100 11.10 16.31 9.95
C SER A 100 11.76 17.37 9.05
N THR A 101 11.61 17.26 7.72
CA THR A 101 12.13 18.26 6.78
C THR A 101 11.34 19.58 6.77
N TYR A 102 10.06 19.55 7.19
CA TYR A 102 9.23 20.75 7.27
C TYR A 102 9.50 21.48 8.59
N THR A 103 10.41 22.46 8.55
CA THR A 103 10.75 23.32 9.70
C THR A 103 9.81 24.51 9.85
N ASP A 104 9.18 24.95 8.76
CA ASP A 104 8.15 25.99 8.78
C ASP A 104 6.84 25.45 9.37
N PRO A 105 6.24 26.10 10.39
CA PRO A 105 5.03 25.60 11.06
C PRO A 105 3.82 25.46 10.12
N GLU A 106 3.68 26.36 9.14
CA GLU A 106 2.54 26.32 8.22
C GLU A 106 2.68 25.17 7.22
N ALA A 107 3.87 25.00 6.63
CA ALA A 107 4.18 23.88 5.77
C ALA A 107 4.02 22.54 6.50
N ARG A 108 4.46 22.47 7.77
CA ARG A 108 4.27 21.30 8.62
C ARG A 108 2.80 21.00 8.86
N ALA A 109 1.99 22.01 9.16
CA ALA A 109 0.54 21.84 9.35
C ALA A 109 -0.15 21.32 8.07
N ARG A 110 0.24 21.82 6.89
CA ARG A 110 -0.27 21.32 5.60
C ARG A 110 0.13 19.87 5.33
N PHE A 111 1.37 19.49 5.66
CA PHE A 111 1.80 18.10 5.55
C PHE A 111 1.00 17.18 6.49
N ASP A 112 0.77 17.62 7.73
CA ASP A 112 -0.02 16.84 8.67
C ASP A 112 -1.51 16.75 8.27
N ASP A 113 -2.04 17.76 7.60
CA ASP A 113 -3.38 17.74 6.97
C ASP A 113 -3.45 16.73 5.82
N LEU A 114 -2.45 16.74 4.92
CA LEU A 114 -2.32 15.74 3.86
C LEU A 114 -2.41 14.32 4.42
N LEU A 115 -1.65 14.04 5.49
CA LEU A 115 -1.62 12.73 6.11
C LEU A 115 -2.95 12.35 6.80
N ARG A 116 -3.60 13.30 7.48
CA ARG A 116 -4.79 13.04 8.30
C ARG A 116 -6.10 13.05 7.52
N ASN A 117 -6.17 13.83 6.44
CA ASN A 117 -7.42 14.10 5.74
C ASN A 117 -7.36 13.64 4.28
N GLN A 118 -6.29 14.00 3.56
CA GLN A 118 -6.25 13.76 2.11
C GLN A 118 -5.89 12.31 1.75
N LEU A 119 -4.91 11.70 2.42
CA LEU A 119 -4.57 10.29 2.19
C LEU A 119 -5.75 9.34 2.51
N PRO A 120 -6.47 9.50 3.65
CA PRO A 120 -7.67 8.69 3.90
C PRO A 120 -8.77 8.87 2.84
N MET A 121 -8.90 10.05 2.24
CA MET A 121 -9.83 10.24 1.12
C MET A 121 -9.45 9.45 -0.13
N LEU A 122 -8.14 9.24 -0.39
CA LEU A 122 -7.70 8.38 -1.49
C LEU A 122 -8.05 6.91 -1.21
N VAL A 123 -7.85 6.46 0.02
CA VAL A 123 -8.26 5.13 0.48
C VAL A 123 -9.77 4.94 0.34
N GLU A 124 -10.56 5.93 0.73
CA GLU A 124 -12.02 5.92 0.56
C GLU A 124 -12.42 5.75 -0.90
N ARG A 125 -11.87 6.58 -1.80
CA ARG A 125 -12.19 6.50 -3.24
C ARG A 125 -11.86 5.12 -3.81
N GLN A 126 -10.72 4.55 -3.43
CA GLN A 126 -10.33 3.21 -3.87
C GLN A 126 -11.27 2.13 -3.32
N PHE A 127 -11.64 2.22 -2.03
CA PHE A 127 -12.57 1.28 -1.41
C PHE A 127 -13.97 1.35 -2.02
N VAL A 128 -14.48 2.55 -2.33
CA VAL A 128 -15.81 2.75 -2.92
C VAL A 128 -15.97 1.99 -4.24
N VAL A 129 -14.91 1.89 -5.06
CA VAL A 129 -14.94 1.10 -6.29
C VAL A 129 -15.28 -0.36 -5.99
N TYR A 130 -14.55 -0.98 -5.06
CA TYR A 130 -14.83 -2.35 -4.67
C TYR A 130 -16.20 -2.49 -4.00
N SER A 131 -16.56 -1.56 -3.12
CA SER A 131 -17.84 -1.59 -2.42
C SER A 131 -19.01 -1.58 -3.39
N ARG A 132 -18.99 -0.72 -4.40
CA ARG A 132 -20.05 -0.65 -5.42
C ARG A 132 -20.17 -1.94 -6.19
N SER A 133 -19.05 -2.50 -6.66
CA SER A 133 -19.08 -3.79 -7.37
C SER A 133 -19.66 -4.94 -6.54
N ILE A 134 -19.46 -4.92 -5.22
CA ILE A 134 -20.09 -5.85 -4.28
C ILE A 134 -21.58 -5.53 -4.12
N ASP A 135 -21.92 -4.26 -3.91
CA ASP A 135 -23.30 -3.84 -3.66
C ASP A 135 -24.21 -4.13 -4.85
N ASP A 136 -23.67 -4.02 -6.08
CA ASP A 136 -24.35 -4.27 -7.35
C ASP A 136 -24.65 -5.76 -7.62
N GLN A 137 -24.10 -6.68 -6.83
CA GLN A 137 -24.42 -8.10 -6.98
C GLN A 137 -25.86 -8.41 -6.52
N PRO A 138 -26.62 -9.24 -7.26
CA PRO A 138 -28.07 -9.41 -7.06
C PRO A 138 -28.45 -10.28 -5.86
N THR A 139 -27.51 -11.05 -5.30
CA THR A 139 -27.77 -12.00 -4.20
C THR A 139 -26.64 -11.98 -3.19
N GLU A 140 -26.93 -12.36 -1.94
CA GLU A 140 -25.89 -12.47 -0.90
C GLU A 140 -24.81 -13.50 -1.25
N SER A 141 -25.18 -14.60 -1.92
CA SER A 141 -24.19 -15.58 -2.39
C SER A 141 -23.27 -15.00 -3.45
N ALA A 142 -23.80 -14.24 -4.42
CA ALA A 142 -22.96 -13.57 -5.43
C ALA A 142 -22.03 -12.51 -4.79
N LYS A 143 -22.48 -11.84 -3.71
CA LYS A 143 -21.63 -10.94 -2.92
C LYS A 143 -20.49 -11.69 -2.24
N ALA A 144 -20.80 -12.83 -1.61
CA ALA A 144 -19.81 -13.70 -0.98
C ALA A 144 -18.78 -14.22 -2.00
N ASP A 145 -19.25 -14.71 -3.16
CA ASP A 145 -18.39 -15.23 -4.23
C ASP A 145 -17.43 -14.15 -4.78
N LEU A 146 -17.93 -12.92 -5.02
CA LEU A 146 -17.08 -11.81 -5.44
C LEU A 146 -16.06 -11.40 -4.37
N CYS A 147 -16.49 -11.39 -3.11
CA CYS A 147 -15.62 -11.12 -1.97
C CYS A 147 -14.49 -12.15 -1.84
N ASP A 148 -14.80 -13.44 -1.95
CA ASP A 148 -13.82 -14.52 -1.95
C ASP A 148 -12.87 -14.40 -3.16
N GLY A 149 -13.38 -13.91 -4.30
CA GLY A 149 -12.55 -13.53 -5.46
C GLY A 149 -11.51 -12.45 -5.13
N TYR A 150 -11.89 -11.38 -4.41
CA TYR A 150 -10.93 -10.37 -3.97
C TYR A 150 -9.88 -10.92 -3.02
N PHE A 151 -10.28 -11.78 -2.07
CA PHE A 151 -9.32 -12.38 -1.13
C PHE A 151 -8.40 -13.40 -1.81
N SER A 152 -8.90 -14.14 -2.80
CA SER A 152 -8.07 -14.99 -3.65
C SER A 152 -7.02 -14.16 -4.40
N ALA A 153 -7.38 -12.99 -4.93
CA ALA A 153 -6.42 -12.07 -5.56
C ALA A 153 -5.33 -11.56 -4.58
N VAL A 154 -5.66 -11.38 -3.29
CA VAL A 154 -4.68 -11.05 -2.24
C VAL A 154 -3.74 -12.23 -1.97
N ASP A 155 -4.26 -13.45 -1.96
CA ASP A 155 -3.47 -14.67 -1.79
C ASP A 155 -2.51 -14.87 -2.96
N ASP A 156 -3.00 -14.63 -4.19
CA ASP A 156 -2.27 -14.64 -5.47
C ASP A 156 -1.31 -13.45 -5.65
N ARG A 157 -1.09 -12.66 -4.60
CA ARG A 157 -0.12 -11.55 -4.56
C ARG A 157 -0.46 -10.37 -5.47
N GLN A 158 -1.68 -10.26 -5.99
CA GLN A 158 -2.03 -9.15 -6.90
C GLN A 158 -2.02 -7.79 -6.20
N PHE A 159 -2.19 -7.77 -4.87
CA PHE A 159 -2.07 -6.59 -4.02
C PHE A 159 -0.66 -6.38 -3.45
N ASP A 160 0.30 -7.23 -3.81
CA ASP A 160 1.67 -7.08 -3.33
C ASP A 160 2.36 -5.93 -4.06
N LEU A 161 3.14 -5.15 -3.32
CA LEU A 161 3.81 -3.96 -3.85
C LEU A 161 4.69 -4.30 -5.07
N LYS A 162 5.36 -5.44 -5.03
CA LYS A 162 6.20 -5.94 -6.13
C LYS A 162 5.43 -6.21 -7.42
N VAL A 163 4.11 -6.40 -7.35
CA VAL A 163 3.24 -6.66 -8.49
C VAL A 163 2.54 -5.39 -8.94
N ASN A 164 1.92 -4.66 -8.01
CA ASN A 164 1.11 -3.49 -8.36
C ASN A 164 1.94 -2.21 -8.59
N ASP A 165 3.12 -2.11 -7.99
CA ASP A 165 4.01 -0.95 -8.10
C ASP A 165 5.49 -1.37 -7.93
N PRO A 166 6.07 -2.01 -8.96
CA PRO A 166 7.44 -2.53 -8.90
C PRO A 166 8.49 -1.43 -8.67
N ALA A 167 8.23 -0.20 -9.14
CA ALA A 167 9.14 0.92 -8.97
C ALA A 167 9.22 1.36 -7.50
N LEU A 168 8.07 1.46 -6.83
CA LEU A 168 8.03 1.77 -5.41
C LEU A 168 8.57 0.62 -4.55
N ALA A 169 8.30 -0.64 -4.93
CA ALA A 169 8.92 -1.78 -4.26
C ALA A 169 10.45 -1.75 -4.34
N ALA A 170 11.01 -1.48 -5.53
CA ALA A 170 12.45 -1.35 -5.71
C ALA A 170 13.04 -0.17 -4.93
N PHE A 171 12.29 0.93 -4.81
CA PHE A 171 12.68 2.07 -3.97
C PHE A 171 12.77 1.68 -2.49
N PHE A 172 11.76 0.99 -1.96
CA PHE A 172 11.82 0.48 -0.58
C PHE A 172 12.94 -0.54 -0.39
N ASP A 173 13.12 -1.48 -1.31
CA ASP A 173 14.17 -2.51 -1.24
C ASP A 173 15.56 -1.87 -1.11
N ARG A 174 15.87 -0.82 -1.90
CA ARG A 174 17.13 -0.07 -1.79
C ARG A 174 17.30 0.57 -0.42
N ARG A 175 16.25 1.22 0.10
CA ARG A 175 16.31 1.93 1.40
C ARG A 175 16.46 0.96 2.57
N ILE A 176 15.76 -0.16 2.54
CA ILE A 176 15.85 -1.21 3.57
C ILE A 176 17.26 -1.82 3.55
N ALA A 177 17.79 -2.14 2.36
CA ALA A 177 19.14 -2.69 2.23
C ALA A 177 20.21 -1.71 2.72
N ALA A 178 20.11 -0.42 2.37
CA ALA A 178 21.06 0.60 2.81
C ALA A 178 21.13 0.75 4.35
N ARG A 179 20.03 0.46 5.06
CA ARG A 179 19.99 0.47 6.53
C ARG A 179 20.52 -0.80 7.17
N ALA A 180 20.43 -1.93 6.47
CA ALA A 180 20.94 -3.21 6.94
C ALA A 180 22.45 -3.38 6.67
N ALA A 181 23.04 -2.53 5.82
CA ALA A 181 24.47 -2.51 5.59
C ALA A 181 25.22 -2.17 6.90
N PRO A 182 26.20 -2.98 7.32
CA PRO A 182 27.05 -2.61 8.45
C PRO A 182 27.78 -1.31 8.08
N VAL A 183 27.79 -0.35 9.00
CA VAL A 183 28.69 0.81 8.89
C VAL A 183 30.10 0.24 8.97
N SER A 184 30.78 0.11 7.83
CA SER A 184 32.20 -0.24 7.83
C SER A 184 32.93 0.80 8.67
N ALA A 185 33.48 0.34 9.78
CA ALA A 185 34.31 1.12 10.70
C ALA A 185 35.71 1.33 10.10
N ASP A 186 35.80 1.80 8.86
CA ASP A 186 37.06 2.11 8.16
C ASP A 186 37.32 3.62 8.10
N ASP A 187 36.97 4.33 9.17
CA ASP A 187 37.34 5.74 9.37
C ASP A 187 37.74 6.04 10.83
N ALA A 188 38.42 5.07 11.44
CA ALA A 188 39.08 5.23 12.74
C ALA A 188 40.52 4.75 12.64
N GLY A 189 41.39 5.55 12.01
CA GLY A 189 42.81 5.22 11.98
C GLY A 189 43.69 6.00 11.02
N GLU A 190 43.77 7.32 11.14
CA GLU A 190 45.06 7.97 10.85
C GLU A 190 45.29 9.14 11.80
N GLY A 191 46.13 8.87 12.80
CA GLY A 191 46.64 9.88 13.71
C GLY A 191 47.82 10.62 13.10
N SER A 192 47.86 11.93 13.30
CA SER A 192 49.01 12.62 13.91
C SER A 192 48.63 14.07 14.24
N PRO A 193 48.99 14.59 15.43
CA PRO A 193 48.77 15.98 15.81
C PRO A 193 49.98 16.84 15.40
N PRO A 194 49.81 18.16 15.16
CA PRO A 194 50.89 19.11 15.33
C PRO A 194 50.82 19.75 16.72
N SER A 195 51.93 19.65 17.43
CA SER A 195 52.25 20.29 18.69
C SER A 195 52.28 21.82 18.58
N GLY A 196 51.71 22.47 19.60
CA GLY A 196 52.28 23.58 20.39
C GLY A 196 52.82 24.84 19.71
N GLY A 197 52.22 25.98 20.05
CA GLY A 197 52.80 27.31 19.90
C GLY A 197 51.82 28.45 20.20
N GLU A 198 51.63 28.76 21.48
CA GLU A 198 51.02 30.02 21.94
C GLU A 198 51.92 31.21 21.57
N ASP A 199 51.33 32.31 21.09
CA ASP A 199 51.38 33.63 21.75
C ASP A 199 50.73 34.72 20.87
N GLY A 200 49.96 35.61 21.51
CA GLY A 200 49.90 37.01 21.06
C GLY A 200 48.54 37.65 20.77
N ALA A 201 47.93 38.16 21.84
CA ALA A 201 47.26 39.48 21.91
C ALA A 201 45.93 39.75 21.17
N ALA A 202 44.87 39.80 21.98
CA ALA A 202 43.88 40.87 22.13
C ALA A 202 43.49 41.72 20.91
N SER A 203 42.21 41.65 20.51
CA SER A 203 41.25 42.77 20.62
C SER A 203 39.89 42.41 20.00
N ALA A 204 38.82 42.74 20.72
CA ALA A 204 37.45 42.89 20.21
C ALA A 204 36.84 44.12 20.92
N PRO A 205 35.72 44.72 20.45
CA PRO A 205 35.09 44.75 19.13
C PRO A 205 34.82 46.23 18.68
N PRO A 206 34.00 46.52 17.64
CA PRO A 206 32.59 46.79 17.95
C PRO A 206 31.57 46.33 16.88
N ALA A 207 30.32 46.23 17.31
CA ALA A 207 29.12 45.91 16.52
C ALA A 207 28.40 47.20 16.02
N PRO A 208 27.18 47.14 15.44
CA PRO A 208 26.89 47.44 14.04
C PRO A 208 26.17 48.80 13.80
N ALA A 209 26.22 49.29 12.56
CA ALA A 209 25.50 50.48 12.13
C ALA A 209 24.00 50.20 11.87
N ALA A 210 23.15 51.09 12.36
CA ALA A 210 21.70 51.11 12.19
C ALA A 210 21.26 51.64 10.79
N PRO A 211 20.03 51.34 10.33
CA PRO A 211 19.55 51.70 8.99
C PRO A 211 19.12 53.17 8.86
N ALA A 212 19.29 53.72 7.66
CA ALA A 212 18.80 55.04 7.25
C ALA A 212 17.34 55.01 6.79
N LYS A 213 16.66 56.14 7.02
CA LYS A 213 15.23 56.42 6.77
C LYS A 213 14.78 56.28 5.33
#